data_AF-A0A1G5KF76-F1
#
_entry.id   AF-A0A1G5KF76-F1
#
_cell.length_a   1.000
_cell.length_b   1.000
_cell.length_c   1.000
_cell.angle_alpha   90.00
_cell.angle_beta   90.00
_cell.angle_gamma   90.00
#
_symmetry.space_group_name_H-M   'P 1'
#
loop_
_entity.id
_entity.type
_entity.pdbx_description
1 polymer ?
#
loop_
_entity_poly.entity_id
_entity_poly.type
_entity_poly.pdbx_seq_one_letter_code
_entity_poly.pdbx_strand_id
1 'polypeptide(L)' 'MDKKRTRLKLEERVIIQTLLAEKRSISYIADRLERNRSSIHREVKKW' A
#
# COMPACT_ATOMS: atom_id res chain seq x y z
N MET A 1 -10.03 1.29 17.72
CA MET A 1 -10.09 1.74 16.32
C MET A 1 -10.17 0.54 15.42
N ASP A 2 -11.39 0.15 15.07
CA ASP A 2 -11.74 -0.96 14.19
C ASP A 2 -11.02 -0.84 12.85
N LYS A 3 -9.89 -1.54 12.73
CA LYS A 3 -9.14 -1.68 11.48
C LYS A 3 -9.94 -2.59 10.57
N LYS A 4 -11.03 -2.07 9.99
CA LYS A 4 -11.76 -2.72 8.90
C LYS A 4 -10.71 -3.12 7.87
N ARG A 5 -10.50 -4.43 7.69
CA ARG A 5 -9.54 -4.99 6.72
C ARG A 5 -10.13 -4.81 5.32
N THR A 6 -10.21 -3.56 4.87
CA THR A 6 -10.71 -3.22 3.54
C THR A 6 -9.65 -3.62 2.54
N ARG A 7 -10.04 -4.43 1.55
CA ARG A 7 -9.14 -4.84 0.46
C ARG A 7 -8.59 -3.60 -0.26
N LEU A 8 -7.35 -3.71 -0.76
CA LEU A 8 -6.80 -2.74 -1.69
C LEU A 8 -7.56 -2.84 -3.01
N LYS A 9 -8.05 -1.70 -3.50
CA LYS A 9 -8.63 -1.54 -4.83
C LYS A 9 -7.54 -1.66 -5.89
N LEU A 10 -7.94 -1.92 -7.13
CA LEU A 10 -7.02 -1.99 -8.26
C LEU A 10 -6.23 -0.67 -8.42
N GLU A 11 -6.91 0.46 -8.29
CA GLU A 11 -6.31 1.81 -8.37
C GLU A 11 -5.20 2.00 -7.33
N GLU A 12 -5.46 1.61 -6.08
CA GLU A 12 -4.46 1.68 -5.01
C GLU A 12 -3.25 0.79 -5.30
N ARG A 13 -3.46 -0.40 -5.90
CA ARG A 13 -2.34 -1.29 -6.28
C ARG A 13 -1.50 -0.70 -7.40
N VAL A 14 -2.10 -0.05 -8.39
CA VAL A 14 -1.36 0.64 -9.46
C VAL A 14 -0.50 1.75 -8.86
N ILE A 15 -1.05 2.55 -7.94
CA ILE A 15 -0.28 3.60 -7.24
C ILE A 15 0.87 3.00 -6.43
N ILE A 16 0.64 1.89 -5.72
CA ILE A 16 1.70 1.18 -4.98
C ILE A 16 2.81 0.72 -5.93
N GLN A 17 2.48 0.13 -7.09
CA GLN A 17 3.49 -0.26 -8.10
C GLN A 17 4.32 0.92 -8.59
N THR A 18 3.66 2.00 -8.97
CA THR A 18 4.34 3.20 -9.47
C THR A 18 5.30 3.76 -8.42
N LEU A 19 4.83 3.91 -7.17
CA LEU A 19 5.67 4.45 -6.10
C LEU A 19 6.82 3.49 -5.72
N LEU A 20 6.64 2.18 -5.82
CA LEU A 20 7.71 1.20 -5.63
C LEU A 20 8.75 1.27 -6.76
N ALA A 21 8.32 1.45 -8.00
CA ALA A 21 9.21 1.65 -9.15
C ALA A 21 10.05 2.93 -8.98
N GLU A 22 9.48 3.98 -8.39
CA GLU A 22 10.19 5.19 -7.97
C GLU A 22 11.10 5.01 -6.73
N LYS A 23 11.23 3.78 -6.20
CA LYS A 23 11.98 3.45 -4.99
C LYS A 23 11.51 4.20 -3.73
N ARG A 24 10.23 4.55 -3.65
CA ARG A 24 9.65 5.14 -2.44
C ARG A 24 9.53 4.11 -1.33
N SER A 25 9.62 4.56 -0.07
CA SER A 25 9.53 3.68 1.08
C SER A 25 8.08 3.24 1.34
N ILE A 26 7.91 2.06 1.93
CA ILE A 26 6.59 1.51 2.29
C ILE A 26 5.84 2.46 3.24
N SER A 27 6.55 3.11 4.18
CA SER A 27 5.95 4.09 5.08
C SER A 27 5.38 5.28 4.31
N TYR A 28 6.13 5.83 3.34
CA TYR A 28 5.66 6.94 2.51
C TYR A 28 4.40 6.56 1.71
N ILE A 29 4.37 5.36 1.14
CA ILE A 29 3.22 4.87 0.37
C ILE A 29 2.00 4.67 1.27
N ALA A 30 2.21 4.15 2.48
CA ALA A 30 1.17 3.95 3.47
C ALA A 30 0.54 5.28 3.92
N ASP A 31 1.37 6.29 4.20
CA ASP A 31 0.93 7.62 4.59
C ASP A 31 0.17 8.31 3.45
N ARG A 32 0.65 8.17 2.21
CA ARG A 32 0.01 8.76 1.03
C ARG A 32 -1.34 8.12 0.67
N LEU A 33 -1.53 6.84 0.96
CA LEU A 33 -2.78 6.12 0.70
C LEU A 33 -3.69 6.04 1.93
N GLU A 34 -3.29 6.66 3.05
CA GLU A 34 -3.95 6.52 4.36
C GLU A 34 -4.21 5.06 4.73
N ARG A 35 -3.31 4.16 4.29
CA ARG A 35 -3.41 2.72 4.50
C ARG A 35 -2.43 2.28 5.57
N ASN A 36 -2.75 1.15 6.20
CA ASN A 36 -1.82 0.55 7.14
C ASN A 36 -0.58 0.02 6.40
N ARG A 37 0.61 0.31 6.92
CA ARG A 37 1.89 -0.23 6.43
C ARG A 37 1.88 -1.75 6.22
N SER A 38 1.20 -2.51 7.07
CA SER A 38 1.07 -3.97 6.95
C SER A 38 0.19 -4.42 5.78
N SER A 39 -0.74 -3.58 5.31
CA SER A 39 -1.52 -3.84 4.10
C SER A 39 -0.67 -3.66 2.85
N ILE A 40 0.10 -2.57 2.79
CA ILE A 40 1.03 -2.32 1.70
C ILE A 40 2.10 -3.42 1.64
N HIS A 41 2.73 -3.74 2.78
CA HIS A 41 3.73 -4.80 2.86
C HIS A 41 3.19 -6.17 2.40
N ARG A 42 1.93 -6.50 2.72
CA ARG A 42 1.30 -7.74 2.23
C ARG A 42 1.09 -7.72 0.72
N GLU A 43 0.73 -6.58 0.14
CA GLU A 43 0.60 -6.43 -1.31
C GLU A 43 1.97 -6.57 -1.99
N VAL A 44 2.99 -5.89 -1.48
CA VAL A 44 4.37 -5.98 -2.01
C VAL A 44 4.90 -7.41 -1.95
N LYS A 45 4.67 -8.14 -0.84
CA LYS A 45 5.11 -9.53 -0.68
C LYS A 45 4.37 -10.53 -1.58
N LYS A 46 3.20 -10.16 -2.10
CA LYS A 46 2.38 -11.05 -2.94
C LYS A 46 2.89 -11.13 -4.38
N TRP A 47 3.61 -10.11 -4.83
CA TRP A 47 4.37 -10.15 -6.08
C TRP A 47 5.75 -10.75 -5.83
#